data_AF-A0A2V9KTZ8-F1
#
_entry.id   AF-A0A2V9KTZ8-F1
#
_cell.length_a   1.000
_cell.length_b   1.000
_cell.length_c   1.000
_cell.angle_alpha   90.00
_cell.angle_beta   90.00
_cell.angle_gamma   90.00
#
_symmetry.space_group_name_H-M   'P 1'
#
loop_
_entity.id
_entity.type
_entity.pdbx_description
1 polymer ?
#
loop_
_entity_poly.entity_id
_entity_poly.type
_entity_poly.pdbx_seq_one_letter_code
_entity_poly.pdbx_strand_id
1 'polypeptide(L)'
;MKVPTTVVRIGDLMWTSFPGEMFNNIGKQVKAGSPAIYAHVMGYTNGYIGYFPEQKAYAEGGYEVAVTHLDPASERIYLRSLAELMKRFR
;
A
#
# COMPACT_ATOMS: atom_id res chain seq x y z
N MET A 1 -7.88 0.79 -12.74
CA MET A 1 -7.55 2.12 -12.18
C MET A 1 -6.03 2.25 -12.03
N LYS A 2 -5.45 3.44 -12.18
CA LYS A 2 -4.02 3.67 -11.86
C LYS A 2 -3.88 4.01 -10.38
N VAL A 3 -2.93 3.37 -9.69
CA VAL A 3 -2.57 3.67 -8.30
C VAL A 3 -1.17 4.29 -8.32
N PRO A 4 -1.03 5.63 -8.39
CA PRO A 4 0.28 6.27 -8.39
C PRO A 4 1.02 6.01 -7.07
N THR A 5 2.16 5.33 -7.16
CA THR A 5 3.03 5.00 -6.03
C THR A 5 4.45 5.46 -6.31
N THR A 6 4.98 6.26 -5.40
CA THR A 6 6.36 6.76 -5.40
C THR A 6 7.09 6.14 -4.22
N VAL A 7 8.29 5.63 -4.47
CA VAL A 7 9.20 5.17 -3.43
C VAL A 7 10.42 6.08 -3.42
N VAL A 8 10.75 6.61 -2.25
CA VAL A 8 11.95 7.43 -2.03
C VAL A 8 12.81 6.73 -0.99
N ARG A 9 14.10 6.54 -1.30
CA ARG A 9 15.09 6.02 -0.35
C ARG A 9 16.14 7.09 -0.08
N ILE A 10 16.41 7.35 1.20
CA ILE A 10 17.48 8.24 1.67
C ILE A 10 18.25 7.48 2.75
N GLY A 11 19.40 6.89 2.38
CA GLY A 11 20.14 6.00 3.29
C GLY A 11 19.28 4.84 3.79
N ASP A 12 19.10 4.76 5.11
CA ASP A 12 18.28 3.75 5.79
C ASP A 12 16.82 4.14 6.00
N LEU A 13 16.38 5.27 5.44
CA LEU A 13 14.98 5.69 5.39
C LEU A 13 14.37 5.32 4.03
N MET A 14 13.17 4.74 4.05
CA MET A 14 12.33 4.56 2.87
C MET A 14 10.91 5.07 3.11
N TRP A 15 10.44 5.92 2.21
CA TRP A 15 9.06 6.38 2.13
C TRP A 15 8.36 5.72 0.94
N THR A 16 7.20 5.11 1.20
CA THR A 16 6.31 4.58 0.16
C THR A 16 5.02 5.36 0.17
N SER A 17 4.73 6.08 -0.91
CA SER A 17 3.49 6.84 -1.05
C SER A 17 2.31 5.93 -1.42
N PHE A 18 1.12 6.26 -0.94
CA PHE A 18 -0.12 5.60 -1.32
C PHE A 18 -1.24 6.63 -1.50
N PRO A 19 -1.97 6.59 -2.63
CA PRO A 19 -2.99 7.59 -2.94
C PRO A 19 -4.34 7.22 -2.32
N GLY A 20 -4.42 7.01 -1.02
CA GLY A 20 -5.67 6.59 -0.36
C GLY A 20 -5.47 6.13 1.08
N GLU A 21 -6.43 5.34 1.55
CA GLU A 21 -6.53 4.86 2.93
C GLU A 21 -6.23 3.36 3.00
N MET A 22 -4.94 3.02 3.15
CA MET A 22 -4.48 1.64 3.25
C MET A 22 -4.76 1.05 4.63
N PHE A 23 -5.27 -0.19 4.66
CA PHE A 23 -5.41 -0.94 5.91
C PHE A 23 -4.06 -1.15 6.60
N ASN A 24 -4.08 -1.05 7.93
CA ASN A 24 -2.88 -1.09 8.76
C ASN A 24 -2.02 -2.34 8.50
N ASN A 25 -2.64 -3.51 8.34
CA ASN A 25 -1.89 -4.75 8.12
C ASN A 25 -1.20 -4.78 6.75
N ILE A 26 -1.82 -4.24 5.70
CA ILE A 26 -1.16 -4.05 4.39
C ILE A 26 0.03 -3.10 4.56
N GLY A 27 -0.14 -1.99 5.29
CA GLY A 27 0.93 -1.05 5.60
C GLY A 27 2.11 -1.70 6.34
N LYS A 28 1.84 -2.64 7.26
CA LYS A 28 2.88 -3.45 7.93
C LYS A 28 3.62 -4.36 6.96
N GLN A 29 2.91 -5.02 6.05
CA GLN A 29 3.52 -5.86 5.01
C GLN A 29 4.43 -5.04 4.08
N VAL A 30 3.98 -3.84 3.67
CA VAL A 30 4.79 -2.90 2.89
C VAL A 30 6.09 -2.55 3.63
N LYS A 31 5.99 -2.19 4.92
CA LYS A 31 7.16 -1.86 5.74
C LYS A 31 8.12 -3.04 5.90
N ALA A 32 7.59 -4.25 6.10
CA ALA A 32 8.40 -5.47 6.24
C ALA A 32 9.14 -5.84 4.95
N GLY A 33 8.61 -5.47 3.78
CA GLY A 33 9.26 -5.68 2.48
C GLY A 33 10.35 -4.66 2.12
N SER A 34 10.44 -3.57 2.89
CA SER A 34 11.41 -2.48 2.65
C SER A 34 12.85 -2.96 2.82
N PRO A 35 13.78 -2.60 1.91
CA PRO A 35 15.22 -2.82 2.10
C PRO A 35 15.89 -1.81 3.06
N ALA A 36 15.13 -0.85 3.59
CA ALA A 36 15.60 0.18 4.51
C ALA A 36 15.06 -0.05 5.93
N ILE A 37 15.86 0.27 6.96
CA ILE A 37 15.54 0.05 8.39
C ILE A 37 14.32 0.86 8.82
N TYR A 38 14.26 2.13 8.41
CA TYR A 38 13.17 3.04 8.75
C TYR A 38 12.19 3.12 7.58
N ALA A 39 11.15 2.27 7.60
CA ALA A 39 10.16 2.18 6.54
C ALA A 39 8.85 2.89 6.92
N HIS A 40 8.40 3.87 6.13
CA HIS A 40 7.16 4.61 6.37
C HIS A 40 6.25 4.53 5.15
N VAL A 41 4.94 4.43 5.40
CA VAL A 41 3.89 4.47 4.39
C VAL A 41 3.18 5.80 4.53
N MET A 42 3.14 6.57 3.44
CA MET A 42 2.54 7.91 3.40
C MET A 42 1.21 7.81 2.64
N GLY A 43 0.10 7.76 3.38
CA GLY A 43 -1.24 7.81 2.80
C GLY A 43 -1.53 9.17 2.16
N TYR A 44 -2.67 9.29 1.47
CA TYR A 44 -3.15 10.54 0.86
C TYR A 44 -2.13 11.29 -0.01
N THR A 45 -1.23 10.55 -0.65
CA THR A 45 -0.12 11.15 -1.42
C THR A 45 -0.30 10.84 -2.90
N ASN A 46 -0.16 11.86 -3.76
CA ASN A 46 -0.29 11.77 -5.22
C ASN A 46 -1.67 11.32 -5.73
N GLY A 47 -2.72 11.47 -4.92
CA GLY A 47 -4.10 11.18 -5.31
C GLY A 47 -4.93 10.61 -4.16
N TYR A 48 -6.17 10.24 -4.50
CA TYR A 48 -7.10 9.60 -3.58
C TYR A 48 -7.97 8.58 -4.33
N ILE A 49 -7.92 7.32 -3.90
CA ILE A 49 -8.67 6.18 -4.46
C ILE A 49 -9.66 5.57 -3.46
N GLY A 50 -9.85 6.21 -2.29
CA GLY A 50 -10.66 5.69 -1.20
C GLY A 50 -9.93 4.65 -0.33
N TYR A 51 -10.72 3.79 0.31
CA TYR A 51 -10.23 2.71 1.17
C TYR A 51 -9.59 1.58 0.37
N PHE A 52 -8.48 1.09 0.89
CA PHE A 52 -7.78 -0.07 0.39
C PHE A 52 -7.74 -1.17 1.47
N PRO A 53 -8.81 -1.98 1.53
CA PRO A 53 -8.95 -3.03 2.53
C PRO A 53 -8.17 -4.30 2.18
N GLU A 54 -7.95 -5.13 3.19
CA GLU A 54 -7.45 -6.49 3.01
C GLU A 54 -8.49 -7.37 2.31
N GLN A 55 -8.04 -8.34 1.51
CA GLN A 55 -8.90 -9.27 0.78
C GLN A 55 -9.89 -9.99 1.72
N LYS A 56 -9.43 -10.41 2.91
CA LYS A 56 -10.27 -11.08 3.91
C LYS A 56 -11.37 -10.18 4.48
N ALA A 57 -11.13 -8.87 4.54
CA ALA A 57 -12.06 -7.92 5.16
C ALA A 57 -13.37 -7.81 4.36
N TYR A 58 -13.36 -8.14 3.07
CA TYR A 58 -14.58 -8.19 2.26
C TYR A 58 -15.63 -9.18 2.79
N ALA A 59 -15.19 -10.29 3.39
CA ALA A 59 -16.10 -11.25 4.03
C ALA A 59 -16.52 -10.82 5.44
N GLU A 60 -15.72 -9.98 6.10
CA GLU A 60 -15.97 -9.46 7.45
C GLU A 60 -16.92 -8.25 7.43
N GLY A 61 -16.93 -7.48 6.33
CA GLY A 61 -17.70 -6.26 6.19
C GLY A 61 -17.03 -5.04 6.84
N GLY A 62 -17.81 -3.99 7.12
CA GLY A 62 -17.33 -2.72 7.66
C GLY A 62 -17.51 -1.56 6.69
N TYR A 63 -17.36 -0.33 7.20
CA TYR A 63 -17.58 0.89 6.42
C TYR A 63 -16.60 0.98 5.24
N GLU A 64 -15.33 0.70 5.50
CA GLU A 64 -14.24 0.80 4.53
C GLU A 64 -14.43 -0.17 3.35
N VAL A 65 -14.94 -1.37 3.63
CA VAL A 65 -15.30 -2.38 2.64
C VAL A 65 -16.60 -2.00 1.90
N ALA A 66 -17.57 -1.41 2.60
CA ALA A 66 -18.84 -1.02 2.00
C ALA A 66 -18.70 0.14 1.00
N VAL A 67 -17.69 0.99 1.16
CA VAL A 67 -17.49 2.19 0.32
C VAL A 67 -16.28 2.10 -0.60
N THR A 68 -15.48 1.03 -0.54
CA THR A 68 -14.36 0.86 -1.49
C THR A 68 -14.85 0.58 -2.91
N HIS A 69 -14.12 1.07 -3.90
CA HIS A 69 -14.33 0.77 -5.32
C HIS A 69 -13.34 -0.28 -5.85
N LEU A 70 -12.56 -0.89 -4.96
CA LEU A 70 -11.48 -1.80 -5.30
C LEU A 70 -11.96 -3.25 -5.21
N ASP A 71 -11.37 -4.11 -6.04
CA ASP A 71 -11.63 -5.55 -6.01
C ASP A 71 -10.80 -6.21 -4.89
N PRO A 72 -11.26 -7.27 -4.22
CA PRO A 72 -10.47 -8.00 -3.21
C PRO A 72 -9.08 -8.43 -3.69
N ALA A 73 -8.91 -8.73 -4.98
CA ALA A 73 -7.62 -9.09 -5.56
C ALA A 73 -6.59 -7.93 -5.58
N SER A 74 -7.04 -6.69 -5.35
CA SER A 74 -6.21 -5.49 -5.40
C SER A 74 -5.09 -5.51 -4.35
N GLU A 75 -5.32 -6.08 -3.17
CA GLU A 75 -4.29 -6.26 -2.13
C GLU A 75 -3.06 -6.98 -2.70
N ARG A 76 -3.29 -8.18 -3.26
CA ARG A 76 -2.24 -9.02 -3.81
C ARG A 76 -1.54 -8.37 -5.00
N ILE A 77 -2.30 -7.71 -5.87
CA ILE A 77 -1.76 -7.03 -7.06
C ILE A 77 -0.84 -5.89 -6.63
N TYR A 78 -1.25 -5.08 -5.66
CA TYR A 78 -0.46 -3.96 -5.16
C TYR A 78 0.83 -4.44 -4.48
N LEU A 79 0.75 -5.38 -3.54
CA LEU A 79 1.91 -5.88 -2.80
C LEU A 79 2.95 -6.51 -3.75
N ARG A 80 2.50 -7.28 -4.75
CA ARG A 80 3.39 -7.84 -5.77
C ARG A 80 4.08 -6.73 -6.59
N SER A 81 3.33 -5.74 -7.04
CA SER A 81 3.85 -4.64 -7.87
C SER A 81 4.84 -3.77 -7.09
N LEU A 82 4.55 -3.50 -5.82
CA LEU A 82 5.42 -2.74 -4.95
C LEU A 82 6.71 -3.51 -4.62
N ALA A 83 6.62 -4.82 -4.35
CA ALA A 83 7.81 -5.63 -4.14
C ALA A 83 8.74 -5.59 -5.36
N GLU A 84 8.19 -5.63 -6.58
CA GLU A 84 8.96 -5.48 -7.81
C GLU A 84 9.60 -4.09 -7.92
N LEU A 85 8.86 -3.02 -7.59
CA LEU A 85 9.40 -1.66 -7.57
C LEU A 85 10.56 -1.53 -6.56
N MET A 86 10.40 -2.10 -5.36
CA MET A 86 11.41 -2.04 -4.29
C MET A 86 12.71 -2.79 -4.61
N LYS A 87 12.70 -3.76 -5.54
CA LYS A 87 13.93 -4.43 -6.01
C LYS A 87 14.95 -3.46 -6.62
N ARG A 88 14.50 -2.31 -7.13
CA ARG A 88 15.39 -1.27 -7.70
C ARG A 88 16.27 -0.58 -6.66
N PHE A 89 16.01 -0.78 -5.38
CA PHE A 89 16.73 -0.18 -4.27
C PHE A 89 17.52 -1.21 -3.45
N ARG A 90 17.66 -2.45 -3.94
CA ARG A 90 18.48 -3.49 -3.32
C ARG A 90 19.89 -3.47 -3.86
#